data_AF-A0A8S1VD17-F1
#
_entry.id   AF-A0A8S1VD17-F1
#
_cell.length_a   1.000
_cell.length_b   1.000
_cell.length_c   1.000
_cell.angle_alpha   90.00
_cell.angle_beta   90.00
_cell.angle_gamma   90.00
#
_symmetry.space_group_name_H-M   'P 1'
#
loop_
_entity.id
_entity.type
_entity.pdbx_description
1 polymer ?
#
loop_
_entity_poly.entity_id
_entity_poly.type
_entity_poly.pdbx_seq_one_letter_code
_entity_poly.pdbx_strand_id
1 'polypeptide(L)'
;MNQQKTDLDPKDQILNISKNKPVGQYIFLSKIFLNKFGQLSLHALGDATINVISIAQALERKKYAKIIKIETQTYSPTEKSGGKKIKLIAQLDVTEEGKQLIKEELENRKKPQQDVQDINQ
;
A
#
# COMPACT_ATOMS: atom_id res chain seq x y z
N MET A 1 -8.72 0.67 26.14
CA MET A 1 -7.85 -0.43 25.63
C MET A 1 -6.74 0.18 24.80
N ASN A 2 -5.52 0.26 25.34
CA ASN A 2 -4.36 0.77 24.60
C ASN A 2 -3.95 -0.26 23.54
N GLN A 3 -4.31 -0.01 22.28
CA GLN A 3 -3.72 -0.75 21.16
C GLN A 3 -2.29 -0.26 21.00
N GLN A 4 -1.33 -1.07 21.44
CA GLN A 4 0.07 -0.88 21.06
C GLN A 4 0.14 -0.93 19.53
N LYS A 5 0.43 0.22 18.90
CA LYS A 5 0.74 0.28 17.47
C LYS A 5 2.03 -0.49 17.25
N THR A 6 1.94 -1.75 16.87
CA THR A 6 3.09 -2.48 16.35
C THR A 6 3.44 -1.88 14.99
N ASP A 7 4.70 -1.49 14.82
CA ASP A 7 5.19 -1.05 13.53
C ASP A 7 5.04 -2.19 12.51
N LEU A 8 4.49 -1.85 11.35
CA LEU A 8 4.33 -2.81 10.28
C LEU A 8 5.70 -3.16 9.70
N ASP A 9 6.13 -4.39 9.90
CA ASP A 9 7.33 -4.93 9.28
C ASP A 9 6.98 -6.06 8.30
N PRO A 10 6.72 -5.76 7.01
CA PRO A 10 6.32 -6.76 6.03
C PRO A 10 7.48 -7.74 5.74
N LYS A 11 7.15 -9.02 5.56
CA LYS A 11 8.13 -10.09 5.30
C LYS A 11 8.41 -10.30 3.81
N ASP A 12 7.47 -9.90 2.96
CA ASP A 12 7.56 -9.99 1.51
C ASP A 12 7.02 -8.69 0.87
N GLN A 13 7.19 -8.60 -0.45
CA GLN A 13 6.75 -7.49 -1.27
C GLN A 13 5.25 -7.55 -1.64
N ILE A 14 4.47 -8.46 -1.06
CA ILE A 14 3.07 -8.70 -1.44
C ILE A 14 2.13 -7.97 -0.48
N LEU A 15 1.33 -7.04 -1.02
CA LEU A 15 0.29 -6.35 -0.27
C LEU A 15 -1.09 -6.79 -0.78
N ASN A 16 -1.82 -7.52 0.07
CA ASN A 16 -3.18 -7.93 -0.21
C ASN A 16 -4.17 -6.79 0.07
N ILE A 17 -4.93 -6.42 -0.96
CA ILE A 17 -5.93 -5.36 -0.94
C ILE A 17 -7.31 -5.98 -0.74
N SER A 18 -8.01 -5.47 0.26
CA SER A 18 -9.39 -5.80 0.57
C SER A 18 -10.25 -4.54 0.65
N LYS A 19 -11.58 -4.71 0.72
CA LYS A 19 -12.51 -3.59 0.91
C LYS A 19 -12.57 -3.06 2.35
N ASN A 20 -11.91 -3.74 3.30
CA ASN A 20 -12.04 -3.44 4.73
C ASN A 20 -11.27 -2.18 5.18
N LYS A 21 -10.45 -1.62 4.30
CA LYS A 21 -9.64 -0.43 4.58
C LYS A 21 -9.76 0.57 3.44
N PRO A 22 -9.72 1.88 3.72
CA PRO A 22 -9.78 2.90 2.69
C PRO A 22 -8.52 2.87 1.81
N VAL A 23 -8.68 3.26 0.55
CA VAL A 23 -7.58 3.33 -0.44
C VAL A 23 -6.38 4.12 0.08
N GLY A 24 -6.61 5.24 0.77
CA GLY A 24 -5.54 6.06 1.35
C GLY A 24 -4.66 5.31 2.35
N GLN A 25 -5.24 4.37 3.12
CA GLN A 25 -4.47 3.54 4.03
C GLN A 25 -3.57 2.58 3.26
N TYR A 26 -4.07 1.95 2.18
CA TYR A 26 -3.24 1.08 1.36
C TYR A 26 -2.17 1.83 0.56
N ILE A 27 -2.40 3.08 0.16
CA ILE A 27 -1.36 3.93 -0.42
C ILE A 27 -0.23 4.13 0.60
N PHE A 28 -0.56 4.41 1.86
CA PHE A 28 0.45 4.53 2.91
C PHE A 28 1.21 3.22 3.14
N LEU A 29 0.49 2.08 3.25
CA LEU A 29 1.13 0.76 3.37
C LEU A 29 2.05 0.48 2.18
N SER A 30 1.63 0.81 0.96
CA SER A 30 2.42 0.65 -0.26
C SER A 30 3.77 1.37 -0.16
N LYS A 31 3.81 2.57 0.43
CA LYS A 31 5.05 3.32 0.65
C LYS A 31 6.01 2.58 1.57
N ILE A 32 5.51 1.94 2.63
CA ILE A 32 6.34 1.14 3.55
C ILE A 32 7.00 -0.03 2.79
N PHE A 33 6.23 -0.73 1.96
CA PHE A 33 6.73 -1.86 1.18
C PHE A 33 7.74 -1.40 0.11
N LEU A 34 7.42 -0.35 -0.64
CA LEU A 34 8.32 0.24 -1.64
C LEU A 34 9.63 0.73 -1.00
N ASN A 35 9.59 1.33 0.19
CA ASN A 35 10.79 1.75 0.91
C ASN A 35 11.67 0.56 1.33
N LYS A 36 11.05 -0.54 1.75
CA LYS A 36 11.77 -1.72 2.25
C LYS A 36 12.35 -2.57 1.13
N PHE A 37 11.57 -2.82 0.07
CA PHE A 37 11.91 -3.80 -0.96
C PHE A 37 12.27 -3.18 -2.31
N GLY A 38 11.99 -1.90 -2.52
CA GLY A 38 12.11 -1.25 -3.83
C GLY A 38 11.04 -1.66 -4.85
N GLN A 39 10.26 -2.70 -4.54
CA GLN A 39 9.21 -3.24 -5.39
C GLN A 39 7.98 -3.60 -4.54
N LEU A 40 6.82 -3.63 -5.18
CA LEU A 40 5.53 -3.91 -4.56
C LEU A 40 4.63 -4.69 -5.51
N SER A 41 4.01 -5.75 -4.98
CA SER A 41 2.98 -6.51 -5.67
C SER A 41 1.64 -6.35 -4.96
N LEU A 42 0.71 -5.61 -5.58
CA LEU A 42 -0.64 -5.40 -5.09
C LEU A 42 -1.55 -6.54 -5.56
N HIS A 43 -2.16 -7.28 -4.65
CA HIS A 43 -3.03 -8.42 -4.96
C HIS A 43 -4.44 -8.17 -4.48
N ALA A 44 -5.45 -8.48 -5.28
CA ALA A 44 -6.85 -8.47 -4.84
C ALA A 44 -7.69 -9.53 -5.53
N LEU A 45 -8.82 -9.86 -4.89
CA LEU A 45 -9.82 -10.78 -5.42
C LEU A 45 -11.17 -10.08 -5.61
N GLY A 46 -11.89 -10.49 -6.65
CA GLY A 46 -13.24 -10.01 -6.96
C GLY A 46 -13.30 -8.50 -7.10
N ASP A 47 -14.28 -7.88 -6.46
CA ASP A 47 -14.50 -6.43 -6.54
C ASP A 47 -13.37 -5.57 -5.93
N ALA A 48 -12.52 -6.13 -5.06
CA ALA A 48 -11.41 -5.37 -4.46
C ALA A 48 -10.31 -5.03 -5.50
N THR A 49 -10.38 -5.63 -6.69
CA THR A 49 -9.47 -5.36 -7.81
C THR A 49 -9.51 -3.90 -8.28
N ILE A 50 -10.66 -3.21 -8.15
CA ILE A 50 -10.80 -1.78 -8.45
C ILE A 50 -9.87 -0.93 -7.55
N ASN A 51 -9.72 -1.32 -6.29
CA ASN A 51 -8.85 -0.62 -5.36
C ASN A 51 -7.37 -0.79 -5.75
N VAL A 52 -6.96 -1.96 -6.26
CA VAL A 52 -5.59 -2.18 -6.73
C VAL A 52 -5.22 -1.20 -7.83
N ILE A 53 -6.06 -1.07 -8.85
CA ILE A 53 -5.83 -0.11 -9.95
C ILE A 53 -5.77 1.32 -9.42
N SER A 54 -6.73 1.68 -8.55
CA SER A 54 -6.79 3.02 -7.95
C SER A 54 -5.51 3.37 -7.16
N ILE A 55 -5.00 2.42 -6.37
CA ILE A 55 -3.75 2.57 -5.61
C ILE A 55 -2.56 2.66 -6.55
N ALA A 56 -2.43 1.74 -7.51
CA ALA A 56 -1.32 1.70 -8.46
C ALA A 56 -1.21 3.02 -9.25
N GLN A 57 -2.33 3.50 -9.80
CA GLN A 57 -2.37 4.78 -10.51
C GLN A 57 -2.05 5.96 -9.59
N ALA A 58 -2.51 5.95 -8.33
CA ALA A 58 -2.20 7.03 -7.41
C ALA A 58 -0.71 7.09 -7.06
N LEU A 59 -0.04 5.94 -6.93
CA LEU A 59 1.39 5.86 -6.69
C LEU A 59 2.18 6.36 -7.90
N GLU A 60 1.76 5.98 -9.11
CA GLU A 60 2.40 6.42 -10.35
C GLU A 60 2.21 7.91 -10.64
N ARG A 61 1.00 8.44 -10.50
CA ARG A 61 0.72 9.88 -10.68
C ARG A 61 1.51 10.76 -9.72
N LYS A 62 1.77 10.27 -8.51
CA LYS A 62 2.60 10.97 -7.50
C LYS A 62 4.08 10.64 -7.63
N LYS A 63 4.46 9.92 -8.70
CA LYS A 63 5.82 9.51 -9.02
C LYS A 63 6.52 8.65 -7.98
N TYR A 64 5.79 8.07 -7.02
CA TYR A 64 6.40 7.18 -6.02
C TYR A 64 6.91 5.88 -6.64
N ALA A 65 6.20 5.37 -7.64
CA ALA A 65 6.50 4.09 -8.27
C ALA A 65 6.05 4.11 -9.74
N LYS A 66 6.54 3.16 -10.53
CA LYS A 66 6.11 2.92 -11.91
C LYS A 66 5.41 1.58 -11.98
N ILE A 67 4.30 1.49 -12.71
CA ILE A 67 3.64 0.21 -12.96
C ILE A 67 4.49 -0.58 -13.97
N ILE A 68 4.94 -1.76 -13.56
CA ILE A 68 5.76 -2.66 -14.40
C ILE A 68 4.89 -3.69 -15.10
N LYS A 69 3.90 -4.23 -14.38
CA LYS A 69 3.02 -5.27 -14.90
C LYS A 69 1.64 -5.18 -14.26
N ILE A 70 0.61 -5.42 -15.06
CA ILE A 70 -0.73 -5.71 -14.58
C ILE A 70 -1.13 -7.06 -15.16
N GLU A 71 -1.50 -7.99 -14.30
CA GLU A 71 -2.00 -9.31 -14.70
C GLU A 71 -3.31 -9.64 -13.99
N THR A 72 -4.15 -10.38 -14.68
CA THR A 72 -5.39 -10.93 -14.14
C THR A 72 -5.34 -12.46 -14.24
N GLN A 73 -5.84 -13.11 -13.20
CA GLN A 73 -5.89 -14.57 -13.11
C GLN A 73 -7.28 -14.97 -12.63
N THR A 74 -7.70 -16.19 -12.97
CA THR A 74 -8.89 -16.79 -12.34
C THR A 74 -8.43 -17.56 -11.11
N TYR A 75 -8.93 -17.17 -9.94
CA TYR A 75 -8.71 -17.86 -8.68
C TYR A 75 -9.92 -18.73 -8.36
N SER A 76 -9.70 -20.02 -8.18
CA SER A 76 -10.72 -20.96 -7.72
C SER A 76 -10.35 -21.39 -6.30
N PRO A 77 -11.09 -20.94 -5.27
CA PRO A 77 -10.91 -21.44 -3.91
C PRO A 77 -11.08 -22.96 -3.88
N THR A 78 -10.26 -23.65 -3.10
CA THR A 78 -10.33 -25.12 -2.93
C THR A 78 -11.55 -25.57 -2.12
N GLU A 79 -12.20 -24.63 -1.42
CA GLU A 79 -13.40 -24.91 -0.63
C GLU A 79 -14.68 -24.89 -1.50
N LYS A 80 -15.55 -25.89 -1.29
CA LYS A 80 -16.73 -26.21 -2.11
C LYS A 80 -17.76 -25.08 -2.29
N SER A 81 -17.68 -23.99 -1.52
CA SER A 81 -18.63 -22.86 -1.56
C SER A 81 -18.09 -21.61 -2.25
N GLY A 82 -16.80 -21.58 -2.60
CA GLY A 82 -16.17 -20.43 -3.22
C GLY A 82 -16.25 -20.49 -4.74
N GLY A 83 -17.22 -19.79 -5.35
CA GLY A 83 -17.24 -19.61 -6.81
C GLY A 83 -15.94 -19.02 -7.34
N LYS A 84 -15.65 -19.23 -8.64
CA LYS A 84 -14.47 -18.66 -9.31
C LYS A 84 -14.45 -17.14 -9.13
N LYS A 85 -13.30 -16.59 -8.73
CA LYS A 85 -13.08 -15.15 -8.57
C LYS A 85 -11.99 -14.68 -9.51
N ILE A 86 -12.10 -13.45 -9.99
CA ILE A 86 -10.95 -12.79 -10.60
C ILE A 86 -9.93 -12.44 -9.52
N LYS A 87 -8.65 -12.63 -9.82
CA LYS A 87 -7.51 -12.10 -9.08
C LYS A 87 -6.82 -11.07 -9.96
N LEU A 88 -6.53 -9.90 -9.42
CA LEU A 88 -5.70 -8.90 -10.10
C LEU A 88 -4.41 -8.72 -9.32
N ILE A 89 -3.30 -8.70 -10.05
CA ILE A 89 -1.96 -8.47 -9.52
C ILE A 89 -1.36 -7.30 -10.30
N ALA A 90 -0.99 -6.24 -9.58
CA ALA A 90 -0.24 -5.12 -10.13
C ALA A 90 1.16 -5.09 -9.50
N GLN A 91 2.20 -5.12 -10.32
CA GLN A 91 3.60 -5.03 -9.91
C GLN A 91 4.10 -3.62 -10.18
N LEU A 92 4.73 -3.02 -9.17
CA LEU A 92 5.27 -1.67 -9.22
C LEU A 92 6.70 -1.68 -8.70
N ASP A 93 7.56 -0.90 -9.35
CA ASP A 93 8.91 -0.60 -8.87
C ASP A 93 8.99 0.84 -8.41
N VAL A 94 9.68 1.08 -7.30
CA VAL A 94 9.94 2.43 -6.81
C VAL A 94 10.76 3.19 -7.85
N THR A 95 10.44 4.47 -8.05
CA THR A 95 11.30 5.34 -8.86
C THR A 95 12.40 5.94 -7.98
N GLU A 96 13.46 6.47 -8.59
CA GLU A 96 14.51 7.19 -7.85
C GLU A 96 13.95 8.41 -7.09
N GLU A 97 13.08 9.19 -7.73
CA GLU A 97 12.36 10.32 -7.10
C GLU A 97 11.45 9.81 -5.96
N GLY A 98 10.72 8.74 -6.22
CA GLY A 98 9.81 8.12 -5.27
C GLY A 98 10.49 7.62 -4.01
N LYS A 99 11.70 7.06 -4.13
CA LYS A 99 12.50 6.60 -2.99
C LYS A 99 12.82 7.74 -2.03
N GLN A 100 13.16 8.92 -2.56
CA GLN A 100 13.44 10.11 -1.76
C GLN A 100 12.16 10.63 -1.08
N LEU A 101 11.09 10.80 -1.85
CA LEU A 101 9.81 11.30 -1.35
C LEU A 101 9.21 10.41 -0.25
N ILE A 102 9.28 9.09 -0.44
CA ILE A 102 8.78 8.12 0.54
C ILE A 102 9.60 8.21 1.83
N LYS A 103 10.93 8.25 1.73
CA LYS A 103 11.81 8.33 2.91
C LYS A 103 11.51 9.57 3.74
N GLU A 104 11.42 10.73 3.08
CA GLU A 104 11.10 12.00 3.73
C GLU A 104 9.73 11.95 4.45
N GLU A 105 8.69 11.46 3.78
CA GLU A 105 7.36 11.36 4.39
C GLU A 105 7.31 10.40 5.59
N LEU A 106 8.02 9.28 5.52
CA LEU A 106 8.07 8.31 6.62
C LEU A 106 8.87 8.86 7.81
N GLU A 107 9.94 9.62 7.57
CA GLU A 107 10.71 10.29 8.62
C GLU A 107 9.93 11.42 9.28
N ASN A 108 9.22 12.24 8.49
CA ASN A 108 8.40 13.33 9.03
C ASN A 108 7.23 12.85 9.89
N ARG A 109 6.76 11.61 9.70
CA ARG A 109 5.76 10.98 10.58
C ARG A 109 6.31 10.46 11.90
N LYS A 110 7.62 10.19 12.00
CA LYS A 110 8.26 9.72 13.23
C LYS A 110 8.56 10.86 14.20
N LYS A 111 8.61 12.10 13.72
CA LYS A 111 8.79 13.28 14.57
C LYS A 111 7.50 13.48 15.39
N PRO A 112 7.56 13.50 16.74
CA PRO A 112 6.39 13.85 17.54
C PRO A 112 5.92 15.25 17.14
N GLN A 113 4.61 15.44 17.02
CA GLN A 113 4.01 16.77 16.95
C GLN A 113 4.48 17.52 18.19
N GLN A 114 5.41 18.47 18.05
CA GLN A 114 5.70 19.42 19.11
C GLN A 114 4.44 20.28 19.25
N ASP A 115 3.78 20.13 20.40
CA ASP A 115 2.60 20.88 20.78
C ASP A 115 2.88 22.38 20.63
N VAL A 116 2.07 23.05 19.80
CA VAL A 116 1.99 24.52 19.78
C VAL A 116 1.24 24.92 21.05
N GLN A 117 1.95 24.99 22.18
CA GLN A 117 1.51 25.68 23.38
C GLN A 117 2.51 26.80 23.65
N ASP A 118 2.26 27.99 23.11
CA ASP A 118 2.72 29.26 23.67
C ASP A 118 2.14 30.41 22.84
N ILE A 119 0.94 30.87 23.21
CA ILE A 119 0.55 32.29 23.19
C ILE A 119 -0.77 32.43 23.95
N ASN A 120 -0.65 32.70 25.25
CA ASN A 120 -1.56 33.56 26.02
C ASN A 120 -0.79 33.94 27.29
N GLN A 121 -0.03 35.05 27.20
CA GLN A 121 0.34 35.88 28.34
C GLN A 121 -0.40 37.21 28.19
#